data_AF-A0A5P8KBR2-F1
#
_entry.id   AF-A0A5P8KBR2-F1
#
_cell.length_a   1.000
_cell.length_b   1.000
_cell.length_c   1.000
_cell.angle_alpha   90.00
_cell.angle_beta   90.00
_cell.angle_gamma   90.00
#
_symmetry.space_group_name_H-M   'P 1'
#
loop_
_entity.id
_entity.type
_entity.pdbx_description
1 polymer ?
#
loop_
_entity_poly.entity_id
_entity_poly.type
_entity_poly.pdbx_seq_one_letter_code
_entity_poly.pdbx_strand_id
1 'polypeptide(L)'
;MSTELESPSQGPLPPSPLPVSAVPEGCVAWSGEKLEAWARTRPPLWVPARTRPLHLLAVVPGGLIIGFWLANFAEVPAALAALVPLQLVWTLVRPEVVRFSAPVLMALLGWFGGSHDVPTLLGLLAVTFTWAAAEIRLSKGRLQRQWALSAAGGATATVPGEAGPLRRGRFLMGLGSLLTLLGAGLLSLASGWNLTTDRHEVALVGWFVVGWGLTSVLSGWLGRRRAAALRRAPVPVLRVLVRDGADGDAEIFAADDVTALRPLFTVSTEEWYDDSDEELEELEETEGTEEPEGIEATEGPEEAEARDELLDALQSVEDDDEQPGPLREAVLYGLPHDGAEIVIVSAAEKPETPVTPEPSEIPEARDTPGAPEDAKTLEGAGPEGSERPGGADGVEDGGADGVEDVRDTSAELVVESSTGPVRPLSDRAVRRRAVAQLAGARRHTVHEELRAAAVTESRARLGDEPVPVRRWRAGWADWASALFMIVSIAAIGLYPDGTTRYVLGGLLGVFGVLTLPTMLAWRITADRSGLWLRGWRRTGHIAWDDLMTVRCAGSVLTLDSHRASFSTWSVRSERWRWLERKLRLVHPYERAAAEITALWREPALRPEGEHGGRDLPLWPLSVLLAVVWAAVLVLVP
;
A
#
# COMPACT_ATOMS: atom_id res chain seq x y z
N MET A 1 1.01 -11.52 -46.19
CA MET A 1 -0.42 -11.57 -45.85
C MET A 1 -0.50 -11.30 -44.36
N SER A 2 -0.68 -10.04 -44.00
CA SER A 2 -0.80 -9.60 -42.62
C SER A 2 -2.28 -9.47 -42.34
N THR A 3 -2.86 -10.44 -41.65
CA THR A 3 -4.19 -10.34 -41.09
C THR A 3 -4.09 -9.47 -39.83
N GLU A 4 -4.30 -8.17 -39.99
CA GLU A 4 -4.63 -7.27 -38.88
C GLU A 4 -5.95 -7.78 -38.28
N LEU A 5 -5.85 -8.57 -37.22
CA LEU A 5 -6.94 -8.81 -36.29
C LEU A 5 -7.08 -7.54 -35.45
N GLU A 6 -7.76 -6.56 -36.02
CA GLU A 6 -8.26 -5.39 -35.30
C GLU A 6 -9.32 -5.92 -34.32
N SER A 7 -8.87 -6.27 -33.11
CA SER A 7 -9.79 -6.62 -32.02
C SER A 7 -10.73 -5.44 -31.84
N PRO A 8 -12.06 -5.63 -31.92
CA PRO A 8 -13.00 -4.54 -31.72
C PRO A 8 -12.70 -3.94 -30.35
N SER A 9 -12.28 -2.67 -30.33
CA SER A 9 -12.08 -1.95 -29.09
C SER A 9 -13.41 -2.00 -28.35
N GLN A 10 -13.50 -2.85 -27.31
CA GLN A 10 -14.65 -2.85 -26.42
C GLN A 10 -14.79 -1.41 -25.94
N GLY A 11 -15.95 -0.81 -26.22
CA GLY A 11 -16.26 0.50 -25.70
C GLY A 11 -16.11 0.51 -24.17
N PRO A 12 -15.91 1.68 -23.55
CA PRO A 12 -15.83 1.76 -22.09
C PRO A 12 -17.05 1.06 -21.48
N LEU A 13 -16.79 0.09 -20.60
CA LEU A 13 -17.83 -0.61 -19.88
C LEU A 13 -18.67 0.41 -19.10
N PRO A 14 -20.01 0.27 -19.07
CA PRO A 14 -20.84 1.13 -18.24
C PRO A 14 -20.42 1.01 -16.77
N PRO A 15 -20.53 2.08 -15.98
CA PRO A 15 -20.19 2.03 -14.58
C PRO A 15 -21.06 1.03 -13.83
N SER A 16 -20.49 0.30 -12.88
CA SER A 16 -21.24 -0.61 -12.01
C SER A 16 -22.26 0.18 -11.19
N PRO A 17 -23.57 -0.06 -11.34
CA PRO A 17 -24.60 0.75 -10.71
C PRO A 17 -24.68 0.47 -9.21
N LEU A 18 -24.96 1.51 -8.42
CA LEU A 18 -25.17 1.36 -6.99
C LEU A 18 -26.62 0.91 -6.73
N PRO A 19 -26.86 -0.04 -5.80
CA PRO A 19 -28.22 -0.42 -5.41
C PRO A 19 -29.03 0.80 -4.96
N VAL A 20 -30.30 0.87 -5.39
CA VAL A 20 -31.18 2.02 -5.08
C VAL A 20 -31.37 2.21 -3.57
N SER A 21 -31.34 1.11 -2.81
CA SER A 21 -31.40 1.10 -1.34
C SER A 21 -30.21 1.81 -0.68
N ALA A 22 -29.05 1.81 -1.32
CA ALA A 22 -27.83 2.42 -0.81
C ALA A 22 -27.72 3.92 -1.14
N VAL A 23 -28.61 4.45 -1.99
CA VAL A 23 -28.65 5.88 -2.34
C VAL A 23 -29.59 6.61 -1.39
N PRO A 24 -29.09 7.52 -0.52
CA PRO A 24 -29.95 8.26 0.39
C PRO A 24 -30.97 9.13 -0.36
N GLU A 25 -32.15 9.29 0.23
CA GLU A 25 -33.21 10.12 -0.33
C GLU A 25 -32.73 11.56 -0.59
N GLY A 26 -33.01 12.06 -1.81
CA GLY A 26 -32.62 13.40 -2.23
C GLY A 26 -31.13 13.56 -2.56
N CYS A 27 -30.33 12.48 -2.59
CA CYS A 27 -28.92 12.54 -2.98
C CYS A 27 -28.77 13.07 -4.41
N VAL A 28 -28.05 14.19 -4.55
CA VAL A 28 -27.87 14.88 -5.84
C VAL A 28 -26.62 14.36 -6.55
N ALA A 29 -26.73 14.13 -7.85
CA ALA A 29 -25.59 13.86 -8.72
C ALA A 29 -24.61 15.03 -8.72
N TRP A 30 -23.35 14.79 -8.37
CA TRP A 30 -22.33 15.83 -8.35
C TRP A 30 -21.82 16.10 -9.76
N SER A 31 -22.49 17.04 -10.44
CA SER A 31 -22.19 17.44 -11.82
C SER A 31 -22.50 18.93 -12.07
N GLY A 32 -22.18 19.40 -13.29
CA GLY A 32 -22.56 20.73 -13.78
C GLY A 32 -21.83 21.92 -13.16
N GLU A 33 -22.49 23.09 -13.12
CA GLU A 33 -21.86 24.37 -12.81
C GLU A 33 -21.23 24.45 -11.41
N LYS A 34 -21.89 23.87 -10.40
CA LYS A 34 -21.39 23.88 -9.02
C LYS A 34 -20.11 23.06 -8.88
N LEU A 35 -20.03 21.94 -9.59
CA LEU A 35 -18.82 21.12 -9.66
C LEU A 35 -17.69 21.89 -10.37
N GLU A 36 -17.98 22.54 -11.48
CA GLU A 36 -16.99 23.37 -12.18
C GLU A 36 -16.51 24.54 -11.32
N ALA A 37 -17.42 25.17 -10.55
CA ALA A 37 -17.06 26.21 -9.59
C ALA A 37 -16.15 25.65 -8.48
N TRP A 38 -16.48 24.47 -7.93
CA TRP A 38 -15.64 23.77 -6.97
C TRP A 38 -14.24 23.48 -7.55
N ALA A 39 -14.15 22.94 -8.77
CA ALA A 39 -12.90 22.63 -9.44
C ALA A 39 -12.06 23.89 -9.74
N ARG A 40 -12.70 25.02 -10.08
CA ARG A 40 -12.03 26.31 -10.28
C ARG A 40 -11.47 26.92 -8.99
N THR A 41 -11.94 26.50 -7.82
CA THR A 41 -11.41 26.98 -6.52
C THR A 41 -10.13 26.27 -6.07
N ARG A 42 -9.50 25.44 -6.91
CA ARG A 42 -8.22 24.81 -6.58
C ARG A 42 -7.12 25.86 -6.30
N PRO A 43 -6.19 25.57 -5.36
CA PRO A 43 -5.05 26.43 -5.14
C PRO A 43 -4.17 26.52 -6.40
N PRO A 44 -3.50 27.65 -6.64
CA PRO A 44 -2.63 27.79 -7.80
C PRO A 44 -1.43 26.84 -7.71
N LEU A 45 -0.84 26.47 -8.85
CA LEU A 45 0.18 25.41 -8.95
C LEU A 45 1.45 25.64 -8.11
N TRP A 46 1.77 26.89 -7.75
CA TRP A 46 2.92 27.23 -6.92
C TRP A 46 2.67 27.02 -5.43
N VAL A 47 1.39 26.93 -5.03
CA VAL A 47 1.02 26.59 -3.66
C VAL A 47 1.15 25.08 -3.53
N PRO A 48 2.05 24.58 -2.69
CA PRO A 48 2.27 23.15 -2.58
C PRO A 48 1.01 22.50 -2.03
N ALA A 49 0.33 21.71 -2.86
CA ALA A 49 -0.73 20.81 -2.42
C ALA A 49 -0.12 19.73 -1.51
N ARG A 50 -0.95 19.06 -0.71
CA ARG A 50 -0.49 17.96 0.14
C ARG A 50 0.17 16.90 -0.74
N THR A 51 1.49 16.85 -0.66
CA THR A 51 2.32 16.06 -1.55
C THR A 51 2.37 14.60 -1.08
N ARG A 52 2.67 13.69 -2.01
CA ARG A 52 2.98 12.30 -1.69
C ARG A 52 4.05 12.24 -0.59
N PRO A 53 4.04 11.23 0.31
CA PRO A 53 5.03 11.08 1.37
C PRO A 53 6.48 11.16 0.86
N LEU A 54 6.73 10.75 -0.38
CA LEU A 54 8.02 10.88 -1.05
C LEU A 54 8.56 12.32 -1.15
N HIS A 55 7.69 13.32 -1.31
CA HIS A 55 8.13 14.71 -1.30
C HIS A 55 8.47 15.20 0.11
N LEU A 56 7.80 14.69 1.15
CA LEU A 56 8.22 14.96 2.54
C LEU A 56 9.63 14.41 2.78
N LEU A 57 9.93 13.23 2.23
CA LEU A 57 11.26 12.63 2.30
C LEU A 57 12.34 13.47 1.61
N ALA A 58 12.00 14.28 0.61
CA ALA A 58 12.94 15.22 -0.01
C ALA A 58 13.02 16.57 0.73
N VAL A 59 11.89 17.09 1.23
CA VAL A 59 11.80 18.40 1.87
C VAL A 59 12.44 18.40 3.26
N VAL A 60 12.29 17.30 4.01
CA VAL A 60 12.84 17.19 5.37
C VAL A 60 14.36 17.29 5.39
N PRO A 61 15.14 16.52 4.61
CA PRO A 61 16.59 16.67 4.55
C PRO A 61 17.01 18.07 4.10
N GLY A 62 16.35 18.64 3.08
CA GLY A 62 16.63 19.99 2.62
C GLY A 62 16.43 21.04 3.72
N GLY A 63 15.33 20.94 4.48
CA GLY A 63 15.08 21.80 5.62
C GLY A 63 16.07 21.57 6.77
N LEU A 64 16.47 20.33 7.04
CA LEU A 64 17.47 19.99 8.05
C LEU A 64 18.85 20.54 7.69
N ILE A 65 19.26 20.50 6.42
CA ILE A 65 20.51 21.10 5.94
C ILE A 65 20.50 22.62 6.18
N ILE A 66 19.38 23.30 5.90
CA ILE A 66 19.24 24.73 6.18
C ILE A 66 19.27 25.00 7.69
N GLY A 67 18.55 24.20 8.48
CA GLY A 67 18.57 24.29 9.94
C GLY A 67 19.99 24.10 10.50
N PHE A 68 20.70 23.08 10.00
CA PHE A 68 22.10 22.82 10.36
C PHE A 68 23.00 24.01 10.04
N TRP A 69 22.83 24.60 8.85
CA TRP A 69 23.58 25.78 8.45
C TRP A 69 23.32 26.95 9.41
N LEU A 70 22.05 27.20 9.76
CA LEU A 70 21.67 28.24 10.72
C LEU A 70 22.24 27.99 12.12
N ALA A 71 22.21 26.76 12.59
CA ALA A 71 22.70 26.42 13.93
C ALA A 71 24.22 26.57 14.04
N ASN A 72 24.97 26.16 13.01
CA ASN A 72 26.43 26.13 13.07
C ASN A 72 27.10 27.42 12.59
N PHE A 73 26.55 28.11 11.58
CA PHE A 73 27.19 29.29 10.99
C PHE A 73 26.56 30.61 11.41
N ALA A 74 25.27 30.62 11.75
CA ALA A 74 24.56 31.83 12.17
C ALA A 74 24.31 31.88 13.69
N GLU A 75 24.90 30.93 14.45
CA GLU A 75 24.79 30.80 15.90
C GLU A 75 23.33 30.80 16.42
N VAL A 76 22.38 30.35 15.58
CA VAL A 76 20.97 30.28 15.94
C VAL A 76 20.78 29.10 16.91
N PRO A 77 20.08 29.28 18.05
CA PRO A 77 19.78 28.18 18.95
C PRO A 77 19.15 26.99 18.21
N ALA A 78 19.64 25.78 18.45
CA ALA A 78 19.22 24.57 17.74
C ALA A 78 17.69 24.36 17.72
N ALA A 79 17.00 24.73 18.81
CA ALA A 79 15.54 24.68 18.89
C ALA A 79 14.85 25.59 17.86
N LEU A 80 15.39 26.79 17.61
CA LEU A 80 14.87 27.73 16.62
C LEU A 80 15.24 27.29 15.20
N ALA A 81 16.45 26.77 15.00
CA ALA A 81 16.88 26.23 13.72
C ALA A 81 16.01 25.04 13.29
N ALA A 82 15.57 24.19 14.22
CA ALA A 82 14.64 23.09 13.97
C ALA A 82 13.24 23.55 13.50
N LEU A 83 12.84 24.80 13.79
CA LEU A 83 11.57 25.35 13.29
C LEU A 83 11.56 25.52 11.77
N VAL A 84 12.71 25.65 11.11
CA VAL A 84 12.78 25.81 9.65
C VAL A 84 12.29 24.55 8.92
N PRO A 85 12.86 23.35 9.14
CA PRO A 85 12.31 22.13 8.54
C PRO A 85 10.87 21.86 9.00
N LEU A 86 10.52 22.14 10.26
CA LEU A 86 9.13 22.00 10.74
C LEU A 86 8.16 22.92 10.01
N GLN A 87 8.54 24.18 9.75
CA GLN A 87 7.75 25.14 8.99
C GLN A 87 7.47 24.62 7.57
N LEU A 88 8.48 24.07 6.89
CA LEU A 88 8.30 23.46 5.58
C LEU A 88 7.31 22.28 5.66
N VAL A 89 7.43 21.44 6.67
CA VAL A 89 6.53 20.30 6.87
C VAL A 89 5.11 20.75 7.16
N TRP A 90 4.92 21.77 8.01
CA TRP A 90 3.61 22.33 8.32
C TRP A 90 2.96 22.95 7.09
N THR A 91 3.71 23.61 6.20
CA THR A 91 3.12 24.14 4.96
C THR A 91 2.53 23.05 4.05
N LEU A 92 3.14 21.87 4.06
CA LEU A 92 2.71 20.74 3.24
C LEU A 92 1.57 19.97 3.91
N VAL A 93 1.71 19.68 5.21
CA VAL A 93 0.85 18.74 5.94
C VAL A 93 -0.23 19.45 6.76
N ARG A 94 0.07 20.61 7.38
CA ARG A 94 -0.77 21.32 8.35
C ARG A 94 -0.68 22.85 8.21
N PRO A 95 -1.25 23.43 7.13
CA PRO A 95 -1.24 24.88 6.91
C PRO A 95 -1.94 25.66 8.05
N GLU A 96 -2.77 25.01 8.86
CA GLU A 96 -3.39 25.60 10.04
C GLU A 96 -2.35 26.02 11.09
N VAL A 97 -1.29 25.22 11.27
CA VAL A 97 -0.21 25.52 12.23
C VAL A 97 0.63 26.70 11.73
N VAL A 98 0.83 26.79 10.41
CA VAL A 98 1.61 27.86 9.76
C VAL A 98 1.09 29.26 10.09
N ARG A 99 -0.23 29.41 10.27
CA ARG A 99 -0.85 30.69 10.67
C ARG A 99 -0.30 31.24 11.98
N PHE A 100 0.04 30.35 12.91
CA PHE A 100 0.56 30.70 14.22
C PHE A 100 2.09 30.67 14.24
N SER A 101 2.70 29.68 13.58
CA SER A 101 4.15 29.52 13.59
C SER A 101 4.88 30.57 12.73
N ALA A 102 4.31 31.01 11.62
CA ALA A 102 4.98 31.98 10.74
C ALA A 102 5.21 33.34 11.41
N PRO A 103 4.22 34.00 12.06
CA PRO A 103 4.45 35.24 12.78
C PRO A 103 5.47 35.09 13.93
N VAL A 104 5.42 33.98 14.65
CA VAL A 104 6.39 33.67 15.71
C VAL A 104 7.79 33.53 15.14
N LEU A 105 7.95 32.78 14.05
CA LEU A 105 9.24 32.60 13.39
C LEU A 105 9.77 33.91 12.78
N MET A 106 8.90 34.76 12.23
CA MET A 106 9.29 36.12 11.79
C MET A 106 9.77 36.98 12.94
N ALA A 107 9.07 36.98 14.07
CA ALA A 107 9.46 37.73 15.27
C ALA A 107 10.81 37.23 15.81
N LEU A 108 11.02 35.92 15.83
CA LEU A 108 12.29 35.31 16.24
C LEU A 108 13.44 35.65 15.27
N LEU A 109 13.21 35.56 13.97
CA LEU A 109 14.20 35.94 12.95
C LEU A 109 14.55 37.43 13.06
N GLY A 110 13.57 38.31 13.30
CA GLY A 110 13.83 39.73 13.53
C GLY A 110 14.52 40.04 14.86
N TRP A 111 14.34 39.20 15.87
CA TRP A 111 14.97 39.35 17.19
C TRP A 111 16.43 38.89 17.21
N PHE A 112 16.70 37.73 16.61
CA PHE A 112 18.05 37.14 16.59
C PHE A 112 18.87 37.55 15.37
N GLY A 113 18.22 37.90 14.27
CA GLY A 113 18.88 38.30 13.03
C GLY A 113 19.23 39.78 13.01
N GLY A 114 20.41 40.11 12.46
CA GLY A 114 20.78 41.49 12.19
C GLY A 114 19.86 42.11 11.15
N SER A 115 19.44 43.36 11.34
CA SER A 115 18.49 44.06 10.44
C SER A 115 18.97 44.20 8.99
N HIS A 116 20.26 43.98 8.72
CA HIS A 116 20.89 44.07 7.40
C HIS A 116 21.53 42.75 6.97
N ASP A 117 21.30 41.67 7.72
CA ASP A 117 21.89 40.37 7.42
C ASP A 117 21.09 39.66 6.30
N VAL A 118 21.76 39.34 5.19
CA VAL A 118 21.13 38.76 3.99
C VAL A 118 20.39 37.44 4.29
N PRO A 119 20.96 36.49 5.05
CA PRO A 119 20.26 35.29 5.52
C PRO A 119 18.96 35.58 6.27
N THR A 120 18.95 36.58 7.16
CA THR A 120 17.76 36.98 7.91
C THR A 120 16.66 37.48 6.98
N LEU A 121 17.01 38.31 5.99
CA LEU A 121 16.06 38.81 4.97
C LEU A 121 15.52 37.67 4.09
N LEU A 122 16.36 36.72 3.68
CA LEU A 122 15.94 35.53 2.94
C LEU A 122 15.03 34.63 3.77
N GLY A 123 15.33 34.46 5.05
CA GLY A 123 14.49 33.73 6.00
C GLY A 123 13.11 34.36 6.14
N LEU A 124 13.03 35.69 6.33
CA LEU A 124 11.76 36.42 6.38
C LEU A 124 10.97 36.30 5.07
N LEU A 125 11.63 36.38 3.92
CA LEU A 125 11.01 36.17 2.60
C LEU A 125 10.45 34.74 2.48
N ALA A 126 11.21 33.73 2.89
CA ALA A 126 10.77 32.34 2.87
C ALA A 126 9.56 32.13 3.80
N VAL A 127 9.62 32.64 5.04
CA VAL A 127 8.52 32.50 6.01
C VAL A 127 7.27 33.24 5.54
N THR A 128 7.39 34.44 4.98
CA THR A 128 6.25 35.17 4.40
C THR A 128 5.62 34.41 3.23
N PHE A 129 6.44 33.82 2.36
CA PHE A 129 5.94 32.97 1.26
C PHE A 129 5.20 31.74 1.79
N THR A 130 5.76 31.04 2.78
CA THR A 130 5.11 29.88 3.41
C THR A 130 3.78 30.24 4.05
N TRP A 131 3.70 31.41 4.70
CA TRP A 131 2.47 31.91 5.31
C TRP A 131 1.40 32.26 4.25
N ALA A 132 1.78 32.99 3.20
CA ALA A 132 0.89 33.31 2.10
C ALA A 132 0.34 32.04 1.42
N ALA A 133 1.19 31.03 1.19
CA ALA A 133 0.78 29.74 0.65
C ALA A 133 -0.25 29.05 1.55
N ALA A 134 -0.02 29.01 2.87
CA ALA A 134 -0.96 28.43 3.83
C ALA A 134 -2.31 29.17 3.85
N GLU A 135 -2.32 30.50 3.82
CA GLU A 135 -3.55 31.30 3.78
C GLU A 135 -4.36 31.07 2.49
N ILE A 136 -3.67 30.97 1.34
CA ILE A 136 -4.32 30.65 0.08
C ILE A 136 -4.93 29.25 0.15
N ARG A 137 -4.23 28.24 0.68
CA ARG A 137 -4.82 26.90 0.86
C ARG A 137 -6.06 26.92 1.73
N LEU A 138 -5.99 27.56 2.89
CA LEU A 138 -7.11 27.60 3.85
C LEU A 138 -8.29 28.42 3.34
N SER A 139 -8.06 29.49 2.57
CA SER A 139 -9.15 30.24 1.93
C SER A 139 -9.81 29.44 0.81
N LYS A 140 -9.02 28.79 -0.06
CA LYS A 140 -9.53 27.92 -1.13
C LYS A 140 -10.28 26.70 -0.59
N GLY A 141 -9.78 26.06 0.46
CA GLY A 141 -10.48 24.95 1.12
C GLY A 141 -11.84 25.37 1.70
N ARG A 142 -11.95 26.60 2.26
CA ARG A 142 -13.24 27.15 2.71
C ARG A 142 -14.22 27.36 1.55
N LEU A 143 -13.75 27.88 0.42
CA LEU A 143 -14.57 28.05 -0.79
C LEU A 143 -15.02 26.71 -1.37
N GLN A 144 -14.11 25.73 -1.46
CA GLN A 144 -14.44 24.35 -1.87
C GLN A 144 -15.54 23.77 -0.98
N ARG A 145 -15.42 23.91 0.33
CA ARG A 145 -16.45 23.46 1.28
C ARG A 145 -17.81 24.12 1.03
N GLN A 146 -17.83 25.42 0.73
CA GLN A 146 -19.07 26.14 0.42
C GLN A 146 -19.72 25.65 -0.89
N TRP A 147 -18.94 25.42 -1.94
CA TRP A 147 -19.44 24.88 -3.21
C TRP A 147 -19.91 23.43 -3.10
N ALA A 148 -19.20 22.60 -2.34
CA ALA A 148 -19.64 21.24 -2.05
C ALA A 148 -20.97 21.23 -1.28
N LEU A 149 -21.11 22.12 -0.28
CA LEU A 149 -22.32 22.23 0.51
C LEU A 149 -23.50 22.72 -0.33
N SER A 150 -23.26 23.70 -1.22
CA SER A 150 -24.30 24.16 -2.14
C SER A 150 -24.64 23.12 -3.20
N ALA A 151 -23.69 22.27 -3.61
CA ALA A 151 -23.91 21.15 -4.52
C ALA A 151 -24.80 20.06 -3.91
N ALA A 152 -24.61 19.75 -2.61
CA ALA A 152 -25.45 18.78 -1.91
C ALA A 152 -26.92 19.21 -1.81
N GLY A 153 -27.24 20.50 -2.02
CA GLY A 153 -28.63 20.96 -2.14
C GLY A 153 -29.45 20.78 -0.85
N GLY A 154 -28.80 20.59 0.30
CA GLY A 154 -29.46 20.27 1.57
C GLY A 154 -29.67 18.78 1.82
N ALA A 155 -29.32 17.90 0.88
CA ALA A 155 -29.33 16.46 1.09
C ALA A 155 -28.30 16.09 2.16
N THR A 156 -28.77 15.51 3.27
CA THR A 156 -27.93 15.03 4.35
C THR A 156 -28.37 13.65 4.78
N ALA A 157 -27.42 12.76 5.05
CA ALA A 157 -27.69 11.43 5.57
C ALA A 157 -26.72 11.09 6.71
N THR A 158 -27.13 10.18 7.58
CA THR A 158 -26.23 9.58 8.57
C THR A 158 -25.29 8.63 7.85
N VAL A 159 -24.01 8.62 8.25
CA VAL A 159 -23.04 7.64 7.75
C VAL A 159 -23.54 6.23 8.13
N PRO A 160 -23.53 5.26 7.20
CA PRO A 160 -23.93 3.88 7.50
C PRO A 160 -23.16 3.30 8.69
N GLY A 161 -23.85 2.49 9.51
CA GLY A 161 -23.26 1.87 10.69
C GLY A 161 -22.12 0.90 10.37
N GLU A 162 -22.19 0.27 9.20
CA GLU A 162 -21.18 -0.64 8.62
C GLU A 162 -19.83 0.04 8.35
N ALA A 163 -19.77 1.38 8.33
CA ALA A 163 -18.49 2.07 8.33
C ALA A 163 -17.84 1.93 9.71
N GLY A 164 -17.11 0.83 9.94
CA GLY A 164 -16.46 0.56 11.22
C GLY A 164 -15.45 1.63 11.63
N PRO A 165 -15.02 1.65 12.90
CA PRO A 165 -14.37 2.79 13.53
C PRO A 165 -13.20 3.31 12.71
N LEU A 166 -13.26 4.58 12.28
CA LEU A 166 -12.18 5.25 11.58
C LEU A 166 -10.88 5.13 12.40
N ARG A 167 -10.02 4.16 12.06
CA ARG A 167 -8.74 3.84 12.75
C ARG A 167 -7.76 5.02 12.63
N ARG A 168 -8.02 5.90 11.66
CA ARG A 168 -7.27 7.11 11.39
C ARG A 168 -7.09 7.99 12.63
N GLY A 169 -5.82 8.17 12.97
CA GLY A 169 -5.37 9.04 14.04
C GLY A 169 -4.92 8.30 15.29
N ARG A 170 -5.33 7.05 15.52
CA ARG A 170 -4.70 6.20 16.56
C ARG A 170 -3.25 5.92 16.20
N PHE A 171 -3.01 5.43 14.99
CA PHE A 171 -1.66 5.19 14.48
C PHE A 171 -0.78 6.45 14.54
N LEU A 172 -1.26 7.59 14.02
CA LEU A 172 -0.51 8.85 14.05
C LEU A 172 -0.27 9.39 15.46
N MET A 173 -1.21 9.19 16.40
CA MET A 173 -0.99 9.52 17.81
C MET A 173 0.08 8.63 18.42
N GLY A 174 0.02 7.31 18.22
CA GLY A 174 0.99 6.35 18.75
C GLY A 174 2.40 6.61 18.19
N LEU A 175 2.53 6.68 16.86
CA LEU A 175 3.78 7.01 16.19
C LEU A 175 4.29 8.40 16.59
N GLY A 176 3.41 9.39 16.68
CA GLY A 176 3.76 10.74 17.10
C GLY A 176 4.30 10.78 18.53
N SER A 177 3.64 10.10 19.47
CA SER A 177 4.10 9.98 20.85
C SER A 177 5.45 9.26 20.94
N LEU A 178 5.64 8.17 20.19
CA LEU A 178 6.93 7.46 20.12
C LEU A 178 8.04 8.38 19.60
N LEU A 179 7.80 9.11 18.51
CA LEU A 179 8.77 10.07 17.96
C LEU A 179 9.07 11.19 18.95
N THR A 180 8.08 11.73 19.65
CA THR A 180 8.30 12.76 20.68
C THR A 180 9.17 12.23 21.82
N LEU A 181 8.93 11.01 22.29
CA LEU A 181 9.76 10.37 23.32
C LEU A 181 11.19 10.12 22.83
N LEU A 182 11.35 9.65 21.59
CA LEU A 182 12.66 9.44 20.98
C LEU A 182 13.45 10.76 20.88
N GLY A 183 12.82 11.83 20.39
CA GLY A 183 13.43 13.15 20.31
C GLY A 183 13.80 13.72 21.69
N ALA A 184 12.94 13.54 22.70
CA ALA A 184 13.22 13.94 24.07
C ALA A 184 14.39 13.13 24.69
N GLY A 185 14.49 11.84 24.36
CA GLY A 185 15.62 10.99 24.71
C GLY A 185 16.93 11.49 24.10
N LEU A 186 16.93 11.84 22.80
CA LEU A 186 18.08 12.44 22.12
C LEU A 186 18.51 13.76 22.79
N LEU A 187 17.56 14.63 23.13
CA LEU A 187 17.85 15.89 23.84
C LEU A 187 18.45 15.64 25.24
N SER A 188 17.94 14.62 25.96
CA SER A 188 18.46 14.24 27.28
C SER A 188 19.89 13.71 27.19
N LEU A 189 20.19 12.90 26.16
CA LEU A 189 21.53 12.40 25.88
C LEU A 189 22.50 13.52 25.50
N ALA A 190 22.08 14.45 24.64
CA ALA A 190 22.88 15.63 24.24
C ALA A 190 23.24 16.53 25.44
N SER A 191 22.35 16.61 26.43
CA SER A 191 22.59 17.36 27.67
C SER A 191 23.56 16.63 28.61
N GLY A 192 23.58 15.31 28.62
CA GLY A 192 24.39 14.51 29.55
C GLY A 192 25.84 14.27 29.10
N TRP A 193 26.11 14.33 27.79
CA TRP A 193 27.42 13.99 27.24
C TRP A 193 28.28 15.23 27.01
N ASN A 194 29.54 15.17 27.45
CA ASN A 194 30.53 16.27 27.35
C ASN A 194 31.25 16.35 25.98
N LEU A 195 30.69 15.77 24.93
CA LEU A 195 31.21 15.90 23.57
C LEU A 195 30.82 17.29 23.03
N THR A 196 31.79 18.21 22.98
CA THR A 196 31.54 19.63 22.68
C THR A 196 31.14 19.87 21.23
N THR A 197 31.56 19.01 20.29
CA THR A 197 31.40 19.26 18.85
C THR A 197 30.04 18.79 18.32
N ASP A 198 29.45 17.71 18.87
CA ASP A 198 28.20 17.13 18.34
C ASP A 198 26.92 17.68 19.02
N ARG A 199 27.05 18.50 20.08
CA ARG A 199 25.90 18.89 20.91
C ARG A 199 24.84 19.69 20.13
N HIS A 200 25.26 20.59 19.24
CA HIS A 200 24.32 21.42 18.47
C HIS A 200 23.57 20.61 17.42
N GLU A 201 24.26 19.66 16.78
CA GLU A 201 23.68 18.78 15.76
C GLU A 201 22.65 17.84 16.36
N VAL A 202 23.02 17.14 17.45
CA VAL A 202 22.11 16.23 18.16
C VAL A 202 20.93 17.00 18.75
N ALA A 203 21.16 18.21 19.28
CA ALA A 203 20.07 19.05 19.77
C ALA A 203 19.11 19.47 18.65
N LEU A 204 19.61 19.85 17.48
CA LEU A 204 18.78 20.24 16.34
C LEU A 204 17.90 19.09 15.86
N VAL A 205 18.51 17.90 15.69
CA VAL A 205 17.77 16.69 15.30
C VAL A 205 16.76 16.32 16.38
N GLY A 206 17.15 16.37 17.66
CA GLY A 206 16.25 16.09 18.79
C GLY A 206 15.03 17.02 18.80
N TRP A 207 15.22 18.33 18.67
CA TRP A 207 14.12 19.31 18.60
C TRP A 207 13.24 19.13 17.37
N PHE A 208 13.84 18.83 16.21
CA PHE A 208 13.09 18.53 14.99
C PHE A 208 12.21 17.29 15.18
N VAL A 209 12.76 16.20 15.71
CA VAL A 209 12.04 14.94 15.96
C VAL A 209 10.91 15.16 16.99
N VAL A 210 11.15 15.92 18.06
CA VAL A 210 10.09 16.32 19.01
C VAL A 210 8.96 17.07 18.31
N GLY A 211 9.30 18.11 17.54
CA GLY A 211 8.31 18.90 16.81
C GLY A 211 7.53 18.08 15.79
N TRP A 212 8.18 17.13 15.11
CA TRP A 212 7.53 16.22 14.17
C TRP A 212 6.58 15.26 14.89
N GLY A 213 6.99 14.70 16.03
CA GLY A 213 6.16 13.84 16.86
C GLY A 213 4.91 14.57 17.34
N LEU A 214 5.05 15.78 17.88
CA LEU A 214 3.93 16.62 18.32
C LEU A 214 2.98 16.98 17.17
N THR A 215 3.54 17.25 15.98
CA THR A 215 2.75 17.50 14.77
C THR A 215 1.93 16.28 14.37
N SER A 216 2.50 15.08 14.52
CA SER A 216 1.84 13.81 14.23
C SER A 216 0.72 13.51 15.24
N VAL A 217 0.95 13.77 16.53
CA VAL A 217 -0.08 13.69 17.58
C VAL A 217 -1.24 14.65 17.30
N LEU A 218 -0.94 15.93 17.04
CA LEU A 218 -1.96 16.93 16.69
C LEU A 218 -2.75 16.52 15.44
N SER A 219 -2.04 15.96 14.46
CA SER A 219 -2.61 15.44 13.23
C SER A 219 -3.58 14.28 13.47
N GLY A 220 -3.20 13.34 14.33
CA GLY A 220 -4.07 12.24 14.74
C GLY A 220 -5.27 12.73 15.54
N TRP A 221 -5.09 13.68 16.45
CA TRP A 221 -6.17 14.28 17.25
C TRP A 221 -7.21 15.01 16.39
N LEU A 222 -6.76 15.84 15.46
CA LEU A 222 -7.64 16.53 14.52
C LEU A 222 -8.37 15.54 13.60
N GLY A 223 -7.69 14.47 13.15
CA GLY A 223 -8.30 13.39 12.36
C GLY A 223 -9.44 12.72 13.13
N ARG A 224 -9.19 12.29 14.38
CA ARG A 224 -10.21 11.67 15.24
C ARG A 224 -11.38 12.60 15.51
N ARG A 225 -11.13 13.90 15.72
CA ARG A 225 -12.19 14.89 15.92
C ARG A 225 -13.08 15.06 14.69
N ARG A 226 -12.49 15.06 13.49
CA ARG A 226 -13.24 15.15 12.21
C ARG A 226 -14.01 13.86 11.94
N ALA A 227 -13.38 12.70 12.13
CA ALA A 227 -14.01 11.39 12.06
C ALA A 227 -15.23 11.27 13.00
N ALA A 228 -15.08 11.69 14.25
CA ALA A 228 -16.19 11.73 15.20
C ALA A 228 -17.29 12.72 14.79
N ALA A 229 -16.94 13.84 14.17
CA ALA A 229 -17.92 14.80 13.66
C ALA A 229 -18.73 14.25 12.48
N LEU A 230 -18.13 13.42 11.62
CA LEU A 230 -18.84 12.76 10.51
C LEU A 230 -19.91 11.79 10.99
N ARG A 231 -19.72 11.14 12.15
CA ARG A 231 -20.68 10.15 12.69
C ARG A 231 -21.77 10.74 13.58
N ARG A 232 -21.48 11.86 14.25
CA ARG A 232 -22.37 12.41 15.28
C ARG A 232 -23.62 13.11 14.72
N ALA A 233 -23.60 13.52 13.46
CA ALA A 233 -24.68 14.29 12.86
C ALA A 233 -24.86 13.88 11.39
N PRO A 234 -26.07 14.05 10.83
CA PRO A 234 -26.29 13.93 9.40
C PRO A 234 -25.30 14.82 8.63
N VAL A 235 -24.61 14.24 7.65
CA VAL A 235 -23.62 14.92 6.83
C VAL A 235 -24.13 15.09 5.40
N PRO A 236 -23.70 16.15 4.68
CA PRO A 236 -24.06 16.32 3.28
C PRO A 236 -23.65 15.13 2.43
N VAL A 237 -24.52 14.70 1.52
CA VAL A 237 -24.26 13.58 0.61
C VAL A 237 -24.25 14.02 -0.85
N LEU A 238 -23.39 13.38 -1.65
CA LEU A 238 -23.21 13.64 -3.07
C LEU A 238 -23.05 12.31 -3.82
N ARG A 239 -23.76 12.12 -4.93
CA ARG A 239 -23.56 10.95 -5.80
C ARG A 239 -22.42 11.23 -6.75
N VAL A 240 -21.47 10.30 -6.84
CA VAL A 240 -20.22 10.40 -7.59
C VAL A 240 -19.91 9.09 -8.31
N LEU A 241 -18.88 9.09 -9.14
CA LEU A 241 -18.28 7.86 -9.67
C LEU A 241 -16.91 7.68 -8.99
N VAL A 242 -16.55 6.44 -8.66
CA VAL A 242 -15.28 6.09 -8.03
C VAL A 242 -14.58 5.00 -8.84
N ARG A 243 -13.26 4.99 -8.79
CA ARG A 243 -12.42 3.95 -9.39
C ARG A 243 -11.17 3.81 -8.55
N ASP A 244 -10.69 2.58 -8.39
CA ASP A 244 -9.41 2.36 -7.75
C ASP A 244 -8.27 2.79 -8.68
N GLY A 245 -7.48 3.74 -8.19
CA GLY A 245 -6.31 4.22 -8.90
C GLY A 245 -5.16 3.22 -8.77
N ALA A 246 -4.31 3.15 -9.78
CA ALA A 246 -3.08 2.34 -9.81
C ALA A 246 -2.05 2.64 -8.69
N ASP A 247 -2.33 3.59 -7.79
CA ASP A 247 -1.50 3.88 -6.61
C ASP A 247 -2.18 3.41 -5.30
N GLY A 248 -3.28 2.64 -5.37
CA GLY A 248 -4.13 2.26 -4.24
C GLY A 248 -4.96 3.42 -3.67
N ASP A 249 -4.96 4.60 -4.32
CA ASP A 249 -5.82 5.72 -3.95
C ASP A 249 -7.12 5.63 -4.78
N ALA A 250 -8.29 5.72 -4.14
CA ALA A 250 -9.57 5.90 -4.83
C ALA A 250 -9.59 7.26 -5.59
N GLU A 251 -9.88 7.20 -6.90
CA GLU A 251 -10.09 8.35 -7.77
C GLU A 251 -11.59 8.67 -7.86
N ILE A 252 -11.99 9.89 -7.48
CA ILE A 252 -13.39 10.32 -7.53
C ILE A 252 -13.63 11.15 -8.78
N PHE A 253 -14.69 10.84 -9.53
CA PHE A 253 -15.11 11.51 -10.75
C PHE A 253 -16.49 12.16 -10.57
N ALA A 254 -16.82 13.03 -11.51
CA ALA A 254 -18.15 13.60 -11.61
C ALA A 254 -19.17 12.50 -11.94
N ALA A 255 -20.42 12.65 -11.48
CA ALA A 255 -21.47 11.67 -11.74
C ALA A 255 -21.80 11.52 -13.25
N ASP A 256 -21.46 12.52 -14.06
CA ASP A 256 -21.65 12.55 -15.52
C ASP A 256 -20.38 12.16 -16.30
N ASP A 257 -19.22 11.99 -15.65
CA ASP A 257 -17.97 11.57 -16.31
C ASP A 257 -17.84 10.05 -16.35
N VAL A 258 -18.77 9.39 -17.05
CA VAL A 258 -18.80 7.93 -17.24
C VAL A 258 -17.58 7.39 -17.99
N THR A 259 -16.81 8.28 -18.60
CA THR A 259 -15.56 7.97 -19.31
C THR A 259 -14.32 8.04 -18.42
N ALA A 260 -14.47 8.42 -17.14
CA ALA A 260 -13.38 8.57 -16.18
C ALA A 260 -12.23 9.46 -16.70
N LEU A 261 -12.53 10.55 -17.40
CA LEU A 261 -11.52 11.39 -18.05
C LEU A 261 -10.88 12.40 -17.09
N ARG A 262 -11.62 12.87 -16.09
CA ARG A 262 -11.24 13.99 -15.23
C ARG A 262 -11.53 13.68 -13.77
N PRO A 263 -10.62 12.95 -13.10
CA PRO A 263 -10.73 12.75 -11.66
C PRO A 263 -10.68 14.11 -10.94
N LEU A 264 -11.63 14.33 -10.06
CA LEU A 264 -11.83 15.56 -9.30
C LEU A 264 -10.80 15.68 -8.19
N PHE A 265 -10.62 14.58 -7.46
CA PHE A 265 -9.66 14.41 -6.38
C PHE A 265 -9.34 12.92 -6.17
N THR A 266 -8.26 12.67 -5.43
CA THR A 266 -7.91 11.33 -4.94
C THR A 266 -7.98 11.28 -3.43
N VAL A 267 -8.29 10.12 -2.90
CA VAL A 267 -8.29 9.86 -1.47
C VAL A 267 -7.73 8.47 -1.22
N SER A 268 -6.85 8.33 -0.22
CA SER A 268 -6.44 7.01 0.22
C SER A 268 -7.60 6.42 1.00
N THR A 269 -8.10 5.27 0.57
CA THR A 269 -9.17 4.52 1.22
C THR A 269 -8.58 3.30 1.91
N GLU A 270 -9.33 2.77 2.87
CA GLU A 270 -9.13 1.46 3.48
C GLU A 270 -10.51 0.83 3.43
N GLU A 271 -10.59 -0.29 2.72
CA GLU A 271 -11.78 -1.14 2.69
C GLU A 271 -11.98 -1.69 4.10
N TRP A 272 -13.23 -1.64 4.56
CA TRP A 272 -13.56 -2.16 5.86
C TRP A 272 -14.05 -3.60 5.68
N TYR A 273 -13.18 -4.55 5.99
CA TYR A 273 -13.57 -5.93 6.22
C TYR A 273 -14.05 -6.02 7.67
N ASP A 274 -15.11 -6.79 7.93
CA ASP A 274 -15.57 -7.02 9.29
C ASP A 274 -14.43 -7.74 10.03
N ASP A 275 -13.85 -7.10 11.05
CA ASP A 275 -12.70 -7.60 11.83
C ASP A 275 -12.98 -8.95 12.54
N SER A 276 -14.17 -9.55 12.34
CA SER A 276 -14.57 -10.85 12.87
C SER A 276 -13.72 -12.01 12.34
N ASP A 277 -13.08 -11.85 11.17
CA ASP A 277 -12.12 -12.83 10.63
C ASP A 277 -10.67 -12.56 11.10
N GLU A 278 -10.28 -11.31 11.39
CA GLU A 278 -8.92 -10.97 11.91
C GLU A 278 -8.73 -11.41 13.37
N GLU A 279 -9.78 -11.43 14.21
CA GLU A 279 -9.70 -11.91 15.60
C GLU A 279 -9.39 -13.41 15.71
N LEU A 280 -9.68 -14.20 14.67
CA LEU A 280 -9.31 -15.62 14.63
C LEU A 280 -7.79 -15.81 14.45
N GLU A 281 -7.11 -14.94 13.70
CA GLU A 281 -5.65 -15.01 13.53
C GLU A 281 -4.86 -14.52 14.77
N GLU A 282 -5.31 -13.46 15.47
CA GLU A 282 -4.61 -12.97 16.68
C GLU A 282 -4.80 -13.91 17.89
N LEU A 283 -5.90 -14.67 17.96
CA LEU A 283 -6.12 -15.63 19.05
C LEU A 283 -5.29 -16.92 18.90
N GLU A 284 -4.92 -17.32 17.68
CA GLU A 284 -3.97 -18.42 17.46
C GLU A 284 -2.54 -18.08 17.89
N GLU A 285 -2.13 -16.80 17.87
CA GLU A 285 -0.81 -16.39 18.37
C GLU A 285 -0.72 -16.31 19.91
N THR A 286 -1.86 -16.28 20.62
CA THR A 286 -1.86 -16.00 22.08
C THR A 286 -2.20 -17.21 22.96
N GLU A 287 -2.77 -18.29 22.41
CA GLU A 287 -3.01 -19.55 23.15
C GLU A 287 -2.14 -20.71 22.63
N GLY A 288 -0.84 -20.69 22.97
CA GLY A 288 -0.10 -21.95 23.04
C GLY A 288 1.39 -21.88 22.76
N THR A 289 2.20 -21.48 23.74
CA THR A 289 3.54 -22.10 23.92
C THR A 289 4.10 -21.87 25.32
N GLU A 290 3.60 -22.64 26.29
CA GLU A 290 4.55 -23.29 27.20
C GLU A 290 5.18 -24.42 26.37
N GLU A 291 6.42 -24.21 25.91
CA GLU A 291 7.20 -25.19 25.15
C GLU A 291 7.26 -26.55 25.88
N PRO A 292 6.74 -27.65 25.31
CA PRO A 292 7.30 -28.96 25.58
C PRO A 292 8.48 -29.14 24.64
N GLU A 293 9.69 -29.10 25.19
CA GLU A 293 10.92 -29.48 24.48
C GLU A 293 10.74 -30.85 23.80
N GLY A 294 10.76 -30.88 22.47
CA GLY A 294 11.20 -32.06 21.71
C GLY A 294 10.15 -32.88 20.96
N ILE A 295 9.26 -32.25 20.18
CA ILE A 295 8.53 -32.95 19.11
C ILE A 295 8.68 -32.17 17.80
N GLU A 296 9.21 -32.83 16.78
CA GLU A 296 9.30 -32.34 15.40
C GLU A 296 7.87 -32.08 14.89
N ALA A 297 7.43 -30.81 14.95
CA ALA A 297 6.15 -30.39 14.42
C ALA A 297 6.15 -30.63 12.90
N THR A 298 5.29 -31.55 12.48
CA THR A 298 4.95 -31.78 11.08
C THR A 298 3.83 -30.80 10.77
N GLU A 299 4.15 -29.70 10.09
CA GLU A 299 3.16 -28.74 9.57
C GLU A 299 2.06 -29.52 8.82
N GLY A 300 0.80 -29.29 9.18
CA GLY A 300 -0.34 -29.98 8.60
C GLY A 300 -0.59 -29.52 7.15
N PRO A 301 -1.20 -30.36 6.29
CA PRO A 301 -1.50 -29.99 4.90
C PRO A 301 -2.42 -28.77 4.76
N GLU A 302 -3.26 -28.47 5.76
CA GLU A 302 -4.19 -27.33 5.73
C GLU A 302 -3.49 -25.97 5.89
N GLU A 303 -2.45 -25.87 6.73
CA GLU A 303 -1.66 -24.64 6.88
C GLU A 303 -0.84 -24.31 5.62
N ALA A 304 -0.44 -25.34 4.86
CA ALA A 304 0.26 -25.15 3.60
C ALA A 304 -0.67 -24.60 2.51
N GLU A 305 -1.92 -25.08 2.43
CA GLU A 305 -2.92 -24.59 1.47
C GLU A 305 -3.32 -23.15 1.76
N ALA A 306 -3.56 -22.79 3.04
CA ALA A 306 -3.87 -21.41 3.42
C ALA A 306 -2.71 -20.43 3.12
N ARG A 307 -1.47 -20.85 3.33
CA ARG A 307 -0.28 -20.05 2.98
C ARG A 307 -0.14 -19.88 1.47
N ASP A 308 -0.40 -20.91 0.69
CA ASP A 308 -0.34 -20.86 -0.77
C ASP A 308 -1.47 -19.98 -1.33
N GLU A 309 -2.67 -20.01 -0.75
CA GLU A 309 -3.79 -19.12 -1.10
C GLU A 309 -3.50 -17.66 -0.76
N LEU A 310 -2.88 -17.37 0.38
CA LEU A 310 -2.47 -16.02 0.76
C LEU A 310 -1.32 -15.48 -0.12
N LEU A 311 -0.38 -16.35 -0.53
CA LEU A 311 0.66 -16.00 -1.48
C LEU A 311 0.10 -15.77 -2.89
N ASP A 312 -0.91 -16.52 -3.31
CA ASP A 312 -1.62 -16.30 -4.57
C ASP A 312 -2.46 -15.01 -4.53
N ALA A 313 -3.08 -14.69 -3.39
CA ALA A 313 -3.78 -13.42 -3.18
C ALA A 313 -2.80 -12.23 -3.28
N LEU A 314 -1.66 -12.27 -2.58
CA LEU A 314 -0.60 -11.26 -2.68
C LEU A 314 0.01 -11.17 -4.08
N GLN A 315 0.08 -12.30 -4.82
CA GLN A 315 0.56 -12.33 -6.21
C GLN A 315 -0.46 -11.79 -7.22
N SER A 316 -1.76 -11.94 -6.98
CA SER A 316 -2.82 -11.38 -7.84
C SER A 316 -2.87 -9.85 -7.79
N VAL A 317 -2.53 -9.26 -6.62
CA VAL A 317 -2.50 -7.81 -6.43
C VAL A 317 -1.39 -7.15 -7.25
N GLU A 318 -0.16 -7.69 -7.25
CA GLU A 318 0.98 -7.05 -7.92
C GLU A 318 0.93 -7.05 -9.47
N ASP A 319 0.08 -7.86 -10.09
CA ASP A 319 -0.06 -7.96 -11.55
C ASP A 319 -1.19 -7.10 -12.14
N ASP A 320 -2.25 -6.87 -11.37
CA ASP A 320 -3.37 -5.99 -11.78
C ASP A 320 -3.15 -4.52 -11.36
N ASP A 321 -2.19 -4.24 -10.48
CA ASP A 321 -1.92 -2.90 -9.92
C ASP A 321 -1.65 -1.77 -10.94
N GLU A 322 -1.24 -2.08 -12.19
CA GLU A 322 -1.06 -1.03 -13.20
C GLU A 322 -2.35 -0.68 -13.96
N GLN A 323 -3.35 -1.56 -13.98
CA GLN A 323 -4.61 -1.34 -14.67
C GLN A 323 -5.59 -0.69 -13.67
N PRO A 324 -6.09 0.53 -13.95
CA PRO A 324 -7.09 1.13 -13.06
C PRO A 324 -8.36 0.27 -13.05
N GLY A 325 -8.96 0.07 -11.87
CA GLY A 325 -10.16 -0.76 -11.68
C GLY A 325 -11.37 -0.28 -12.48
N PRO A 326 -12.51 -1.01 -12.45
CA PRO A 326 -13.73 -0.56 -13.12
C PRO A 326 -14.30 0.70 -12.46
N LEU A 327 -15.05 1.48 -13.24
CA LEU A 327 -15.74 2.65 -12.72
C LEU A 327 -17.01 2.20 -11.99
N ARG A 328 -17.20 2.64 -10.74
CA ARG A 328 -18.32 2.24 -9.87
C ARG A 328 -19.12 3.48 -9.47
N GLU A 329 -20.44 3.36 -9.40
CA GLU A 329 -21.27 4.40 -8.77
C GLU A 329 -21.05 4.40 -7.26
N ALA A 330 -20.99 5.59 -6.66
CA ALA A 330 -20.78 5.75 -5.23
C ALA A 330 -21.51 6.94 -4.64
N VAL A 331 -21.75 6.89 -3.33
CA VAL A 331 -22.24 8.00 -2.51
C VAL A 331 -21.12 8.49 -1.60
N LEU A 332 -20.83 9.78 -1.70
CA LEU A 332 -19.87 10.49 -0.89
C LEU A 332 -20.55 11.11 0.32
N TYR A 333 -20.14 10.71 1.52
CA TYR A 333 -20.59 11.29 2.80
C TYR A 333 -19.56 12.30 3.30
N GLY A 334 -19.98 13.55 3.42
CA GLY A 334 -19.14 14.68 3.83
C GLY A 334 -18.81 15.64 2.69
N LEU A 335 -18.20 16.78 3.04
CA LEU A 335 -17.93 17.86 2.09
C LEU A 335 -16.50 17.77 1.55
N PRO A 336 -16.30 17.45 0.26
CA PRO A 336 -14.95 17.39 -0.31
C PRO A 336 -14.29 18.77 -0.33
N HIS A 337 -13.14 18.88 0.33
CA HIS A 337 -12.23 20.03 0.30
C HIS A 337 -10.83 19.58 0.71
N ASP A 338 -9.78 20.37 0.42
CA ASP A 338 -8.40 20.02 0.81
C ASP A 338 -8.31 19.69 2.32
N GLY A 339 -7.91 18.45 2.64
CA GLY A 339 -7.79 17.97 4.02
C GLY A 339 -9.08 17.40 4.64
N ALA A 340 -10.20 17.35 3.92
CA ALA A 340 -11.43 16.75 4.41
C ALA A 340 -11.27 15.25 4.73
N GLU A 341 -12.08 14.79 5.69
CA GLU A 341 -12.40 13.38 5.91
C GLU A 341 -13.72 13.09 5.19
N ILE A 342 -13.83 11.96 4.52
CA ILE A 342 -15.03 11.52 3.78
C ILE A 342 -15.23 10.02 3.96
N VAL A 343 -16.46 9.55 3.76
CA VAL A 343 -16.77 8.12 3.63
C VAL A 343 -17.36 7.90 2.25
N ILE A 344 -16.97 6.82 1.59
CA ILE A 344 -17.42 6.45 0.25
C ILE A 344 -18.16 5.13 0.40
N VAL A 345 -19.38 5.06 -0.13
CA VAL A 345 -20.12 3.81 -0.26
C VAL A 345 -20.24 3.53 -1.75
N SER A 346 -19.58 2.48 -2.22
CA SER A 346 -19.50 2.11 -3.64
C SER A 346 -20.11 0.73 -3.89
N ALA A 347 -20.47 0.47 -5.15
CA ALA A 347 -20.85 -0.89 -5.56
C ALA A 347 -19.63 -1.82 -5.50
N ALA A 348 -19.81 -3.11 -5.22
CA ALA A 348 -18.73 -4.09 -5.30
C ALA A 348 -18.14 -4.19 -6.72
N GLU A 349 -16.84 -4.51 -6.78
CA GLU A 349 -16.10 -4.64 -8.03
C GLU A 349 -16.54 -5.85 -8.85
N LYS A 350 -16.85 -6.96 -8.18
CA LYS A 350 -17.26 -8.20 -8.81
C LYS A 350 -18.61 -8.61 -8.23
N PRO A 351 -19.70 -8.63 -9.02
CA PRO A 351 -20.90 -9.30 -8.55
C PRO A 351 -20.54 -10.77 -8.36
N GLU A 352 -20.63 -11.29 -7.13
CA GLU A 352 -20.49 -12.72 -6.91
C GLU A 352 -21.36 -13.46 -7.92
N THR A 353 -20.75 -14.44 -8.59
CA THR A 353 -21.49 -15.26 -9.54
C THR A 353 -22.53 -16.00 -8.70
N PRO A 354 -23.85 -15.86 -8.97
CA PRO A 354 -24.85 -16.45 -8.12
C PRO A 354 -24.55 -17.95 -8.02
N VAL A 355 -24.22 -18.40 -6.81
CA VAL A 355 -24.03 -19.81 -6.49
C VAL A 355 -25.29 -20.49 -6.97
N THR A 356 -25.16 -21.26 -8.05
CA THR A 356 -26.28 -22.04 -8.56
C THR A 356 -26.59 -23.03 -7.45
N PRO A 357 -27.78 -23.00 -6.83
CA PRO A 357 -28.08 -23.91 -5.74
C PRO A 357 -27.90 -25.32 -6.28
N GLU A 358 -26.97 -26.06 -5.70
CA GLU A 358 -26.83 -27.47 -6.01
C GLU A 358 -28.20 -28.13 -5.78
N PRO A 359 -28.67 -28.97 -6.72
CA PRO A 359 -29.97 -29.60 -6.60
C PRO A 359 -29.96 -30.46 -5.35
N SER A 360 -30.77 -30.05 -4.38
CA SER A 360 -30.97 -30.72 -3.10
C SER A 360 -31.17 -32.22 -3.33
N GLU A 361 -30.30 -33.03 -2.71
CA GLU A 361 -30.43 -34.47 -2.70
C GLU A 361 -31.83 -34.86 -2.21
N ILE A 362 -32.56 -35.56 -3.06
CA ILE A 362 -33.88 -36.12 -2.77
C ILE A 362 -33.68 -37.20 -1.69
N PRO A 363 -34.42 -37.19 -0.58
CA PRO A 363 -34.26 -38.21 0.45
C PRO A 363 -34.68 -39.58 -0.09
N GLU A 364 -33.79 -40.56 0.01
CA GLU A 364 -34.07 -41.97 -0.26
C GLU A 364 -35.28 -42.45 0.54
N ALA A 365 -36.29 -42.93 -0.19
CA ALA A 365 -37.43 -43.65 0.35
C ALA A 365 -36.94 -44.97 0.99
N ARG A 366 -36.97 -45.05 2.32
CA ARG A 366 -36.79 -46.30 3.05
C ARG A 366 -38.11 -47.04 3.21
N ASP A 367 -38.05 -48.30 2.83
CA ASP A 367 -39.08 -49.33 2.85
C ASP A 367 -39.88 -49.42 4.15
N THR A 368 -41.19 -49.58 3.98
CA THR A 368 -42.08 -50.18 4.98
C THR A 368 -42.46 -51.59 4.52
N PRO A 369 -42.44 -52.59 5.40
CA PRO A 369 -43.36 -53.70 5.24
C PRO A 369 -44.15 -53.98 6.52
N GLY A 370 -45.46 -54.19 6.34
CA GLY A 370 -46.16 -55.24 7.09
C GLY A 370 -47.23 -54.84 8.09
N ALA A 371 -48.42 -54.50 7.57
CA ALA A 371 -49.69 -55.19 7.86
C ALA A 371 -50.27 -55.15 9.32
N PRO A 372 -51.50 -55.63 9.55
CA PRO A 372 -52.60 -54.73 9.96
C PRO A 372 -53.30 -55.23 11.25
N GLU A 373 -54.41 -54.56 11.59
CA GLU A 373 -55.62 -55.08 12.24
C GLU A 373 -56.12 -54.26 13.45
N ASP A 374 -57.42 -54.02 13.36
CA ASP A 374 -58.40 -53.95 14.45
C ASP A 374 -58.67 -52.64 15.21
N ALA A 375 -59.70 -51.97 14.68
CA ALA A 375 -61.04 -51.95 15.29
C ALA A 375 -61.41 -50.86 16.32
N LYS A 376 -62.68 -50.43 16.11
CA LYS A 376 -63.65 -49.76 17.01
C LYS A 376 -63.62 -48.22 17.02
N THR A 377 -64.58 -47.53 16.39
CA THR A 377 -66.04 -47.41 16.66
C THR A 377 -66.36 -46.35 17.74
N LEU A 378 -67.35 -45.50 17.41
CA LEU A 378 -68.06 -44.44 18.17
C LEU A 378 -67.59 -43.02 17.79
N GLU A 379 -68.30 -42.20 17.02
CA GLU A 379 -69.74 -41.85 16.96
C GLU A 379 -70.26 -41.13 18.22
N GLY A 380 -70.81 -39.92 18.02
CA GLY A 380 -71.49 -39.10 19.03
C GLY A 380 -71.03 -37.63 18.98
N ALA A 381 -71.59 -36.73 18.17
CA ALA A 381 -72.92 -36.11 18.27
C ALA A 381 -73.09 -35.16 19.47
N GLY A 382 -73.24 -33.87 19.16
CA GLY A 382 -74.26 -33.03 19.82
C GLY A 382 -73.76 -31.88 20.70
N PRO A 383 -74.57 -30.80 20.82
CA PRO A 383 -74.12 -29.42 20.95
C PRO A 383 -74.54 -28.79 22.30
N GLU A 384 -74.57 -27.45 22.36
CA GLU A 384 -74.94 -26.55 23.48
C GLU A 384 -73.73 -26.13 24.34
N GLY A 385 -73.42 -24.85 24.55
CA GLY A 385 -74.29 -23.69 24.67
C GLY A 385 -74.23 -23.21 26.11
N SER A 386 -73.35 -22.27 26.44
CA SER A 386 -73.47 -21.49 27.69
C SER A 386 -72.66 -20.19 27.61
N GLU A 387 -73.41 -19.09 27.65
CA GLU A 387 -72.93 -17.74 27.92
C GLU A 387 -72.27 -17.65 29.30
N ARG A 388 -71.19 -16.88 29.46
CA ARG A 388 -71.19 -15.61 30.20
C ARG A 388 -69.80 -14.93 30.24
N PRO A 389 -69.77 -13.60 30.43
CA PRO A 389 -68.59 -12.76 30.26
C PRO A 389 -67.85 -12.51 31.58
N GLY A 390 -66.56 -12.19 31.51
CA GLY A 390 -65.88 -11.55 32.62
C GLY A 390 -64.36 -11.66 32.59
N GLY A 391 -63.71 -10.55 32.21
CA GLY A 391 -62.65 -9.98 33.03
C GLY A 391 -61.21 -10.43 32.84
N ALA A 392 -60.38 -9.43 32.52
CA ALA A 392 -59.00 -9.21 32.97
C ALA A 392 -57.85 -9.97 32.30
N ASP A 393 -57.01 -9.18 31.63
CA ASP A 393 -55.54 -9.07 31.74
C ASP A 393 -54.67 -10.32 31.89
N GLY A 394 -53.73 -10.44 30.94
CA GLY A 394 -52.58 -11.36 30.92
C GLY A 394 -52.31 -11.76 29.45
N VAL A 395 -51.43 -11.07 28.71
CA VAL A 395 -49.97 -11.23 28.68
C VAL A 395 -49.55 -12.68 28.39
N GLU A 396 -48.77 -12.80 27.30
CA GLU A 396 -47.88 -13.88 26.86
C GLU A 396 -48.31 -14.85 25.75
N ASP A 397 -47.43 -14.86 24.74
CA ASP A 397 -47.08 -15.85 23.72
C ASP A 397 -48.09 -16.30 22.67
N GLY A 398 -48.05 -15.56 21.55
CA GLY A 398 -48.50 -16.03 20.25
C GLY A 398 -47.38 -15.97 19.21
N GLY A 399 -46.84 -17.14 18.87
CA GLY A 399 -46.48 -17.52 17.49
C GLY A 399 -45.37 -16.73 16.80
N ALA A 400 -44.13 -17.16 17.02
CA ALA A 400 -43.06 -16.98 16.04
C ALA A 400 -42.78 -18.36 15.40
N ASP A 401 -43.41 -18.61 14.26
CA ASP A 401 -42.97 -19.66 13.34
C ASP A 401 -43.35 -19.23 11.92
N GLY A 402 -42.34 -19.13 11.06
CA GLY A 402 -42.53 -18.88 9.63
C GLY A 402 -42.32 -17.44 9.17
N VAL A 403 -41.15 -16.84 9.46
CA VAL A 403 -40.56 -15.88 8.52
C VAL A 403 -39.43 -16.64 7.84
N GLU A 404 -39.72 -17.17 6.65
CA GLU A 404 -38.70 -17.60 5.71
C GLU A 404 -37.76 -16.41 5.49
N ASP A 405 -36.51 -16.61 5.91
CA ASP A 405 -35.36 -15.77 5.64
C ASP A 405 -35.14 -15.75 4.12
N VAL A 406 -35.90 -14.86 3.45
CA VAL A 406 -35.54 -14.37 2.12
C VAL A 406 -34.23 -13.63 2.34
N ARG A 407 -33.11 -14.36 2.18
CA ARG A 407 -31.80 -13.78 1.94
C ARG A 407 -31.95 -12.88 0.72
N ASP A 408 -32.25 -11.62 1.00
CA ASP A 408 -32.19 -10.52 0.06
C ASP A 408 -30.81 -10.63 -0.58
N THR A 409 -30.78 -10.78 -1.91
CA THR A 409 -29.60 -10.59 -2.74
C THR A 409 -29.14 -9.15 -2.56
N SER A 410 -28.57 -8.90 -1.39
CA SER A 410 -27.98 -7.66 -0.95
C SER A 410 -26.72 -7.56 -1.80
N ALA A 411 -26.86 -6.89 -2.93
CA ALA A 411 -25.72 -6.51 -3.75
C ALA A 411 -24.67 -5.92 -2.82
N GLU A 412 -23.53 -6.60 -2.75
CA GLU A 412 -22.47 -6.32 -1.79
C GLU A 412 -22.04 -4.85 -1.93
N LEU A 413 -22.16 -4.13 -0.81
CA LEU A 413 -21.80 -2.72 -0.74
C LEU A 413 -20.40 -2.64 -0.15
N VAL A 414 -19.51 -1.96 -0.85
CA VAL A 414 -18.16 -1.71 -0.34
C VAL A 414 -18.18 -0.36 0.36
N VAL A 415 -18.00 -0.39 1.68
CA VAL A 415 -17.93 0.81 2.50
C VAL A 415 -16.46 1.16 2.74
N GLU A 416 -15.98 2.14 1.99
CA GLU A 416 -14.61 2.61 2.05
C GLU A 416 -14.50 3.86 2.93
N SER A 417 -13.58 3.83 3.87
CA SER A 417 -13.33 4.94 4.78
C SER A 417 -12.05 5.68 4.39
N SER A 418 -12.07 7.03 4.35
CA SER A 418 -10.87 7.76 3.96
C SER A 418 -9.76 7.67 5.02
N THR A 419 -8.68 6.94 4.74
CA THR A 419 -7.44 6.96 5.54
C THR A 419 -6.56 8.16 5.24
N GLY A 420 -6.71 8.72 4.04
CA GLY A 420 -6.02 9.91 3.55
C GLY A 420 -6.93 11.14 3.46
N PRO A 421 -6.38 12.36 3.56
CA PRO A 421 -7.16 13.56 3.24
C PRO A 421 -7.64 13.52 1.78
N VAL A 422 -8.73 14.24 1.49
CA VAL A 422 -9.06 14.60 0.12
C VAL A 422 -7.93 15.42 -0.51
N ARG A 423 -7.36 14.95 -1.63
CA ARG A 423 -6.29 15.59 -2.40
C ARG A 423 -6.85 16.04 -3.76
N PRO A 424 -7.18 17.33 -3.96
CA PRO A 424 -7.68 17.79 -5.25
C PRO A 424 -6.60 17.64 -6.33
N LEU A 425 -6.96 17.04 -7.46
CA LEU A 425 -6.05 16.91 -8.59
C LEU A 425 -6.05 18.20 -9.42
N SER A 426 -4.88 18.67 -9.84
CA SER A 426 -4.80 19.75 -10.82
C SER A 426 -5.02 19.23 -12.24
N ASP A 427 -5.57 20.04 -13.15
CA ASP A 427 -5.75 19.65 -14.56
C ASP A 427 -4.43 19.19 -15.21
N ARG A 428 -3.30 19.77 -14.78
CA ARG A 428 -1.97 19.35 -15.23
C ARG A 428 -1.60 17.98 -14.70
N ALA A 429 -1.93 17.67 -13.44
CA ALA A 429 -1.72 16.34 -12.86
C ALA A 429 -2.58 15.30 -13.58
N VAL A 430 -3.86 15.61 -13.84
CA VAL A 430 -4.77 14.76 -14.63
C VAL A 430 -4.18 14.47 -16.00
N ARG A 431 -3.78 15.51 -16.76
CA ARG A 431 -3.15 15.32 -18.08
C ARG A 431 -1.88 14.49 -18.02
N ARG A 432 -1.02 14.73 -17.02
CA ARG A 432 0.21 13.96 -16.84
C ARG A 432 -0.07 12.51 -16.51
N ARG A 433 -1.09 12.22 -15.70
CA ARG A 433 -1.53 10.86 -15.39
C ARG A 433 -2.13 10.17 -16.59
N ALA A 434 -3.03 10.81 -17.32
CA ALA A 434 -3.58 10.24 -18.55
C ALA A 434 -2.46 9.89 -19.56
N VAL A 435 -1.46 10.77 -19.71
CA VAL A 435 -0.27 10.48 -20.53
C VAL A 435 0.57 9.35 -19.94
N ALA A 436 0.72 9.29 -18.61
CA ALA A 436 1.47 8.23 -17.94
C ALA A 436 0.77 6.87 -18.04
N GLN A 437 -0.56 6.82 -17.91
CA GLN A 437 -1.40 5.63 -18.09
C GLN A 437 -1.35 5.16 -19.55
N LEU A 438 -1.54 6.06 -20.52
CA LEU A 438 -1.37 5.72 -21.94
C LEU A 438 0.05 5.25 -22.26
N ALA A 439 1.06 5.85 -21.63
CA ALA A 439 2.44 5.39 -21.76
C ALA A 439 2.67 4.06 -21.03
N GLY A 440 1.96 3.78 -19.95
CA GLY A 440 1.97 2.51 -19.19
C GLY A 440 1.38 1.39 -20.03
N ALA A 441 0.17 1.56 -20.56
CA ALA A 441 -0.47 0.61 -21.47
C ALA A 441 0.42 0.30 -22.68
N ARG A 442 0.98 1.33 -23.33
CA ARG A 442 1.96 1.12 -24.43
C ARG A 442 3.25 0.44 -23.97
N ARG A 443 3.68 0.65 -22.73
CA ARG A 443 4.84 -0.07 -22.19
C ARG A 443 4.49 -1.51 -21.95
N HIS A 444 3.31 -1.82 -21.42
CA HIS A 444 2.86 -3.18 -21.19
C HIS A 444 2.90 -3.97 -22.50
N THR A 445 2.29 -3.45 -23.56
CA THR A 445 2.30 -4.11 -24.88
C THR A 445 3.73 -4.30 -25.41
N VAL A 446 4.58 -3.28 -25.30
CA VAL A 446 6.00 -3.39 -25.71
C VAL A 446 6.77 -4.39 -24.85
N HIS A 447 6.50 -4.46 -23.54
CA HIS A 447 7.15 -5.44 -22.66
C HIS A 447 6.68 -6.86 -22.96
N GLU A 448 5.40 -7.06 -23.27
CA GLU A 448 4.88 -8.34 -23.75
C GLU A 448 5.50 -8.74 -25.08
N GLU A 449 5.61 -7.82 -26.03
CA GLU A 449 6.30 -8.06 -27.31
C GLU A 449 7.77 -8.40 -27.09
N LEU A 450 8.48 -7.68 -26.20
CA LEU A 450 9.87 -7.95 -25.86
C LEU A 450 10.03 -9.29 -25.12
N ARG A 451 9.09 -9.65 -24.24
CA ARG A 451 9.06 -10.97 -23.57
C ARG A 451 8.82 -12.08 -24.59
N ALA A 452 7.87 -11.92 -25.51
CA ALA A 452 7.62 -12.88 -26.58
C ALA A 452 8.83 -13.01 -27.53
N ALA A 453 9.47 -11.89 -27.87
CA ALA A 453 10.70 -11.87 -28.66
C ALA A 453 11.87 -12.56 -27.90
N ALA A 454 12.00 -12.35 -26.60
CA ALA A 454 13.01 -12.99 -25.78
C ALA A 454 12.76 -14.52 -25.66
N VAL A 455 11.51 -14.95 -25.56
CA VAL A 455 11.13 -16.38 -25.57
C VAL A 455 11.47 -17.03 -26.92
N THR A 456 11.19 -16.35 -28.04
CA THR A 456 11.55 -16.87 -29.37
C THR A 456 13.06 -16.89 -29.62
N GLU A 457 13.78 -15.84 -29.22
CA GLU A 457 15.25 -15.77 -29.34
C GLU A 457 15.94 -16.80 -28.44
N SER A 458 15.45 -16.98 -27.21
CA SER A 458 15.98 -18.00 -26.30
C SER A 458 15.77 -19.41 -26.85
N ARG A 459 14.59 -19.70 -27.43
CA ARG A 459 14.32 -20.96 -28.13
C ARG A 459 15.28 -21.18 -29.30
N ALA A 460 15.50 -20.17 -30.15
CA ALA A 460 16.42 -20.27 -31.27
C ALA A 460 17.88 -20.49 -30.83
N ARG A 461 18.29 -19.91 -29.70
CA ARG A 461 19.64 -20.09 -29.11
C ARG A 461 19.80 -21.40 -28.36
N LEU A 462 18.73 -22.00 -27.87
CA LEU A 462 18.79 -23.31 -27.24
C LEU A 462 19.25 -24.35 -28.27
N GLY A 463 18.87 -24.19 -29.55
CA GLY A 463 19.36 -25.02 -30.66
C GLY A 463 19.05 -26.51 -30.49
N ASP A 464 19.41 -27.33 -31.48
CA ASP A 464 19.32 -28.79 -31.38
C ASP A 464 20.61 -29.43 -30.81
N GLU A 465 21.64 -28.63 -30.51
CA GLU A 465 22.90 -29.17 -30.01
C GLU A 465 22.84 -29.42 -28.49
N PRO A 466 23.06 -30.67 -28.03
CA PRO A 466 22.97 -31.02 -26.62
C PRO A 466 24.07 -30.34 -25.82
N VAL A 467 23.67 -29.45 -24.90
CA VAL A 467 24.58 -28.81 -23.95
C VAL A 467 24.64 -29.66 -22.68
N PRO A 468 25.83 -30.00 -22.16
CA PRO A 468 25.94 -30.89 -21.00
C PRO A 468 25.38 -30.26 -19.72
N VAL A 469 25.66 -28.99 -19.43
CA VAL A 469 25.11 -28.26 -18.26
C VAL A 469 24.93 -26.80 -18.64
N ARG A 470 23.75 -26.22 -18.38
CA ARG A 470 23.50 -24.80 -18.62
C ARG A 470 23.59 -24.01 -17.33
N ARG A 471 24.15 -22.80 -17.40
CA ARG A 471 24.44 -21.99 -16.20
C ARG A 471 24.06 -20.53 -16.42
N TRP A 472 23.27 -19.98 -15.50
CA TRP A 472 22.98 -18.56 -15.39
C TRP A 472 23.72 -17.98 -14.19
N ARG A 473 24.16 -16.73 -14.32
CA ARG A 473 24.97 -16.01 -13.34
C ARG A 473 24.54 -14.56 -13.27
N ALA A 474 24.92 -13.92 -12.17
CA ALA A 474 24.89 -12.46 -12.01
C ALA A 474 25.32 -11.73 -13.28
N GLY A 475 24.38 -10.95 -13.81
CA GLY A 475 24.55 -10.18 -15.03
C GLY A 475 25.08 -8.79 -14.71
N TRP A 476 25.43 -8.03 -15.75
CA TRP A 476 26.08 -6.72 -15.62
C TRP A 476 25.39 -5.75 -14.66
N ALA A 477 24.05 -5.82 -14.52
CA ALA A 477 23.27 -4.99 -13.62
C ALA A 477 23.56 -5.29 -12.13
N ASP A 478 23.71 -6.58 -11.79
CA ASP A 478 24.11 -7.01 -10.45
C ASP A 478 25.52 -6.49 -10.11
N TRP A 479 26.46 -6.62 -11.06
CA TRP A 479 27.84 -6.13 -10.89
C TRP A 479 27.91 -4.61 -10.74
N ALA A 480 27.10 -3.86 -11.50
CA ALA A 480 27.03 -2.41 -11.39
C ALA A 480 26.44 -1.96 -10.04
N SER A 481 25.38 -2.63 -9.58
CA SER A 481 24.75 -2.36 -8.28
C SER A 481 25.69 -2.69 -7.12
N ALA A 482 26.39 -3.83 -7.20
CA ALA A 482 27.42 -4.20 -6.24
C ALA A 482 28.57 -3.19 -6.20
N LEU A 483 29.06 -2.75 -7.37
CA LEU A 483 30.09 -1.71 -7.46
C LEU A 483 29.63 -0.39 -6.85
N PHE A 484 28.40 0.05 -7.16
CA PHE A 484 27.84 1.28 -6.59
C PHE A 484 27.78 1.20 -5.07
N MET A 485 27.29 0.09 -4.52
CA MET A 485 27.22 -0.14 -3.08
C MET A 485 28.61 -0.14 -2.43
N ILE A 486 29.60 -0.80 -3.02
CA ILE A 486 31.00 -0.77 -2.55
C ILE A 486 31.53 0.66 -2.53
N VAL A 487 31.27 1.44 -3.58
CA VAL A 487 31.70 2.85 -3.67
C VAL A 487 30.99 3.71 -2.62
N SER A 488 29.68 3.53 -2.38
CA SER A 488 28.94 4.25 -1.34
C SER A 488 29.48 3.93 0.07
N ILE A 489 29.73 2.65 0.34
CA ILE A 489 30.33 2.17 1.58
C ILE A 489 31.73 2.79 1.78
N ALA A 490 32.57 2.79 0.73
CA ALA A 490 33.89 3.41 0.78
C ALA A 490 33.83 4.93 0.97
N ALA A 491 32.90 5.62 0.29
CA ALA A 491 32.72 7.07 0.42
C ALA A 491 32.31 7.49 1.84
N ILE A 492 31.47 6.70 2.51
CA ILE A 492 31.10 6.92 3.92
C ILE A 492 32.28 6.58 4.84
N GLY A 493 33.02 5.50 4.54
CA GLY A 493 34.21 5.11 5.30
C GLY A 493 35.34 6.14 5.23
N LEU A 494 35.41 6.92 4.15
CA LEU A 494 36.36 8.02 3.93
C LEU A 494 35.89 9.37 4.47
N TYR A 495 34.68 9.45 5.04
CA TYR A 495 34.16 10.69 5.60
C TYR A 495 34.85 10.95 6.96
N PRO A 496 35.60 12.07 7.11
CA PRO A 496 36.36 12.32 8.32
C PRO A 496 35.42 12.69 9.49
N ASP A 497 35.52 11.87 10.53
CA ASP A 497 35.03 12.03 11.91
C ASP A 497 33.52 12.18 12.20
N GLY A 498 33.08 11.46 13.25
CA GLY A 498 31.78 11.63 13.91
C GLY A 498 31.03 10.32 14.19
N THR A 499 30.12 10.34 15.16
CA THR A 499 29.19 9.23 15.45
C THR A 499 28.35 8.81 14.24
N THR A 500 28.11 9.75 13.32
CA THR A 500 27.39 9.52 12.06
C THR A 500 28.08 8.48 11.18
N ARG A 501 29.42 8.40 11.20
CA ARG A 501 30.19 7.38 10.46
C ARG A 501 29.89 5.98 10.96
N TYR A 502 29.82 5.79 12.28
CA TYR A 502 29.53 4.49 12.88
C TYR A 502 28.08 4.06 12.68
N VAL A 503 27.13 4.99 12.80
CA VAL A 503 25.70 4.66 12.62
C VAL A 503 25.38 4.43 11.13
N LEU A 504 25.74 5.37 10.26
CA LEU A 504 25.43 5.28 8.83
C LEU A 504 26.28 4.20 8.15
N GLY A 505 27.58 4.16 8.46
CA GLY A 505 28.49 3.13 7.97
C GLY A 505 28.17 1.75 8.54
N GLY A 506 27.75 1.65 9.80
CA GLY A 506 27.27 0.40 10.39
C GLY A 506 26.06 -0.16 9.65
N LEU A 507 25.00 0.66 9.50
CA LEU A 507 23.79 0.25 8.80
C LEU A 507 24.06 -0.12 7.33
N LEU A 508 24.78 0.72 6.60
CA LEU A 508 25.07 0.47 5.19
C LEU A 508 26.02 -0.72 5.01
N GLY A 509 26.96 -0.91 5.93
CA GLY A 509 27.86 -2.04 5.93
C GLY A 509 27.17 -3.37 6.22
N VAL A 510 26.28 -3.42 7.22
CA VAL A 510 25.44 -4.60 7.46
C VAL A 510 24.60 -4.92 6.23
N PHE A 511 23.97 -3.90 5.63
CA PHE A 511 23.23 -4.07 4.39
C PHE A 511 24.11 -4.62 3.26
N GLY A 512 25.32 -4.09 3.08
CA GLY A 512 26.28 -4.58 2.09
C GLY A 512 26.75 -6.01 2.34
N VAL A 513 27.02 -6.37 3.59
CA VAL A 513 27.37 -7.74 4.01
C VAL A 513 26.28 -8.73 3.66
N LEU A 514 25.01 -8.35 3.79
CA LEU A 514 23.87 -9.21 3.49
C LEU A 514 23.55 -9.30 2.00
N THR A 515 23.79 -8.24 1.22
CA THR A 515 23.33 -8.14 -0.18
C THR A 515 24.42 -8.35 -1.23
N LEU A 516 25.67 -7.98 -0.97
CA LEU A 516 26.77 -8.15 -1.94
C LEU A 516 27.04 -9.62 -2.31
N PRO A 517 27.02 -10.59 -1.37
CA PRO A 517 27.25 -11.99 -1.72
C PRO A 517 26.19 -12.55 -2.67
N THR A 518 24.91 -12.19 -2.47
CA THR A 518 23.82 -12.61 -3.34
C THR A 518 23.94 -11.95 -4.71
N MET A 519 24.17 -10.63 -4.77
CA MET A 519 24.36 -9.91 -6.04
C MET A 519 25.54 -10.45 -6.86
N LEU A 520 26.68 -10.73 -6.24
CA LEU A 520 27.91 -11.09 -6.96
C LEU A 520 27.99 -12.58 -7.34
N ALA A 521 27.31 -13.45 -6.58
CA ALA A 521 27.59 -14.88 -6.65
C ALA A 521 26.35 -15.77 -6.76
N TRP A 522 25.16 -15.21 -6.99
CA TRP A 522 24.00 -16.01 -7.37
C TRP A 522 24.28 -16.75 -8.68
N ARG A 523 23.87 -18.02 -8.69
CA ARG A 523 24.05 -18.92 -9.82
C ARG A 523 22.91 -19.91 -9.84
N ILE A 524 22.36 -20.11 -11.03
CA ILE A 524 21.40 -21.16 -11.34
C ILE A 524 22.08 -22.10 -12.31
N THR A 525 22.06 -23.39 -12.05
CA THR A 525 22.58 -24.39 -12.98
C THR A 525 21.50 -25.42 -13.29
N ALA A 526 21.19 -25.57 -14.57
CA ALA A 526 20.29 -26.59 -15.07
C ALA A 526 21.07 -27.82 -15.50
N ASP A 527 20.61 -28.98 -15.05
CA ASP A 527 21.09 -30.29 -15.48
C ASP A 527 19.90 -31.20 -15.84
N ARG A 528 20.17 -32.49 -16.10
CA ARG A 528 19.13 -33.46 -16.45
C ARG A 528 18.06 -33.64 -15.37
N SER A 529 18.43 -33.50 -14.10
CA SER A 529 17.56 -33.77 -12.95
C SER A 529 16.72 -32.56 -12.57
N GLY A 530 17.21 -31.35 -12.82
CA GLY A 530 16.50 -30.15 -12.44
C GLY A 530 17.34 -28.89 -12.44
N LEU A 531 16.92 -27.96 -11.59
CA LEU A 531 17.58 -26.70 -11.32
C LEU A 531 18.28 -26.75 -9.97
N TRP A 532 19.57 -26.46 -9.98
CA TRP A 532 20.34 -26.22 -8.77
C TRP A 532 20.46 -24.72 -8.53
N LEU A 533 20.01 -24.30 -7.36
CA LEU A 533 19.95 -22.92 -6.91
C LEU A 533 20.93 -22.71 -5.78
N ARG A 534 21.83 -21.75 -5.95
CA ARG A 534 22.76 -21.37 -4.89
C ARG A 534 22.06 -20.44 -3.90
N GLY A 535 21.52 -20.99 -2.83
CA GLY A 535 20.92 -20.24 -1.72
C GLY A 535 21.95 -19.70 -0.73
N TRP A 536 21.49 -18.86 0.19
CA TRP A 536 22.33 -18.29 1.24
C TRP A 536 22.90 -19.36 2.19
N ARG A 537 22.04 -20.23 2.71
CA ARG A 537 22.39 -21.28 3.68
C ARG A 537 22.65 -22.63 3.02
N ARG A 538 21.89 -23.01 2.00
CA ARG A 538 21.96 -24.32 1.33
C ARG A 538 21.80 -24.17 -0.17
N THR A 539 22.38 -25.11 -0.92
CA THR A 539 22.06 -25.32 -2.33
C THR A 539 20.72 -26.04 -2.42
N GLY A 540 19.73 -25.42 -3.05
CA GLY A 540 18.43 -26.04 -3.33
C GLY A 540 18.46 -26.76 -4.67
N HIS A 541 17.83 -27.93 -4.75
CA HIS A 541 17.58 -28.62 -6.01
C HIS A 541 16.08 -28.72 -6.23
N ILE A 542 15.61 -28.18 -7.34
CA ILE A 542 14.22 -28.30 -7.79
C ILE A 542 14.21 -29.24 -8.98
N ALA A 543 13.55 -30.40 -8.86
CA ALA A 543 13.41 -31.28 -10.01
C ALA A 543 12.54 -30.61 -11.08
N TRP A 544 12.77 -30.92 -12.36
CA TRP A 544 11.99 -30.31 -13.43
C TRP A 544 10.48 -30.53 -13.30
N ASP A 545 10.08 -31.68 -12.76
CA ASP A 545 8.66 -32.04 -12.61
C ASP A 545 8.03 -31.38 -11.37
N ASP A 546 8.85 -30.91 -10.43
CA ASP A 546 8.41 -30.19 -9.23
C ASP A 546 8.43 -28.66 -9.41
N LEU A 547 8.88 -28.17 -10.56
CA LEU A 547 8.96 -26.74 -10.86
C LEU A 547 7.55 -26.23 -11.18
N MET A 548 7.05 -25.30 -10.37
CA MET A 548 5.66 -24.82 -10.48
C MET A 548 5.62 -23.52 -11.29
N THR A 549 6.34 -22.50 -10.84
CA THR A 549 6.42 -21.21 -11.51
C THR A 549 7.85 -20.73 -11.65
N VAL A 550 8.14 -20.13 -12.81
CA VAL A 550 9.37 -19.37 -13.06
C VAL A 550 8.97 -18.02 -13.58
N ARG A 551 9.13 -16.99 -12.75
CA ARG A 551 8.67 -15.66 -13.06
C ARG A 551 9.72 -14.61 -12.77
N CYS A 552 9.81 -13.61 -13.64
CA CYS A 552 10.57 -12.40 -13.38
C CYS A 552 9.57 -11.26 -13.13
N ALA A 553 9.24 -11.03 -11.87
CA ALA A 553 8.37 -9.94 -11.44
C ALA A 553 9.23 -8.69 -11.17
N GLY A 554 9.19 -7.72 -12.09
CA GLY A 554 9.96 -6.48 -11.95
C GLY A 554 11.47 -6.74 -11.84
N SER A 555 12.03 -6.47 -10.65
CA SER A 555 13.45 -6.64 -10.27
C SER A 555 13.76 -7.99 -9.62
N VAL A 556 12.76 -8.86 -9.46
CA VAL A 556 12.91 -10.12 -8.72
C VAL A 556 12.70 -11.30 -9.67
N LEU A 557 13.64 -12.25 -9.63
CA LEU A 557 13.49 -13.57 -10.24
C LEU A 557 13.01 -14.52 -9.15
N THR A 558 11.79 -15.03 -9.30
CA THR A 558 11.18 -16.02 -8.40
C THR A 558 11.11 -17.37 -9.08
N LEU A 559 11.49 -18.40 -8.32
CA LEU A 559 11.44 -19.80 -8.69
C LEU A 559 10.75 -20.56 -7.57
N ASP A 560 9.66 -21.22 -7.92
CA ASP A 560 8.84 -21.93 -6.95
C ASP A 560 8.65 -23.41 -7.27
N SER A 561 8.37 -24.20 -6.25
CA SER A 561 8.29 -25.65 -6.36
C SER A 561 7.08 -26.24 -5.63
N HIS A 562 6.51 -27.30 -6.18
CA HIS A 562 5.39 -28.05 -5.59
C HIS A 562 5.76 -28.77 -4.27
N ARG A 563 7.05 -28.83 -3.90
CA ARG A 563 7.46 -29.46 -2.64
C ARG A 563 7.25 -28.49 -1.49
N ALA A 564 6.38 -28.86 -0.53
CA ALA A 564 6.16 -28.10 0.71
C ALA A 564 7.46 -27.73 1.47
N SER A 565 8.49 -28.58 1.40
CA SER A 565 9.79 -28.33 2.05
C SER A 565 10.69 -27.28 1.35
N PHE A 566 10.32 -26.84 0.14
CA PHE A 566 11.13 -25.92 -0.64
C PHE A 566 10.65 -24.48 -0.41
N SER A 567 11.43 -23.70 0.33
CA SER A 567 11.18 -22.27 0.47
C SER A 567 11.35 -21.57 -0.89
N THR A 568 10.37 -20.75 -1.29
CA THR A 568 10.41 -19.94 -2.51
C THR A 568 11.77 -19.25 -2.67
N TRP A 569 12.44 -19.51 -3.79
CA TRP A 569 13.73 -18.89 -4.05
C TRP A 569 13.53 -17.60 -4.82
N SER A 570 13.97 -16.49 -4.23
CA SER A 570 13.92 -15.19 -4.87
C SER A 570 15.29 -14.52 -4.88
N VAL A 571 15.62 -13.88 -6.00
CA VAL A 571 16.79 -13.00 -6.09
C VAL A 571 16.35 -11.66 -6.65
N ARG A 572 16.76 -10.58 -5.98
CA ARG A 572 16.48 -9.20 -6.36
C ARG A 572 17.69 -8.57 -7.02
N SER A 573 17.50 -8.00 -8.21
CA SER A 573 18.46 -7.13 -8.90
C SER A 573 17.85 -5.76 -9.11
N GLU A 574 18.55 -4.71 -8.68
CA GLU A 574 18.13 -3.34 -8.95
C GLU A 574 18.02 -3.10 -10.46
N ARG A 575 16.83 -2.73 -10.95
CA ARG A 575 16.60 -2.52 -12.39
C ARG A 575 16.89 -1.10 -12.80
N TRP A 576 17.83 -0.96 -13.73
CA TRP A 576 18.22 0.33 -14.27
C TRP A 576 17.40 0.58 -15.54
N ARG A 577 16.08 0.69 -15.39
CA ARG A 577 15.08 0.80 -16.49
C ARG A 577 15.42 1.89 -17.52
N TRP A 578 16.12 2.95 -17.12
CA TRP A 578 16.58 3.99 -18.06
C TRP A 578 17.72 3.49 -18.96
N LEU A 579 18.70 2.78 -18.40
CA LEU A 579 19.85 2.24 -19.13
C LEU A 579 19.44 1.09 -20.06
N GLU A 580 18.58 0.19 -19.56
CA GLU A 580 17.98 -0.92 -20.32
C GLU A 580 17.28 -0.39 -21.59
N ARG A 581 16.45 0.65 -21.44
CA ARG A 581 15.77 1.30 -22.58
C ARG A 581 16.73 1.93 -23.56
N LYS A 582 17.75 2.63 -23.06
CA LYS A 582 18.71 3.36 -23.90
C LYS A 582 19.59 2.40 -24.71
N LEU A 583 19.92 1.24 -24.14
CA LEU A 583 20.78 0.24 -24.77
C LEU A 583 20.00 -0.91 -25.43
N ARG A 584 18.66 -0.93 -25.30
CA ARG A 584 17.78 -2.04 -25.74
C ARG A 584 18.26 -3.41 -25.23
N LEU A 585 18.75 -3.45 -24.00
CA LEU A 585 19.23 -4.69 -23.38
C LEU A 585 18.09 -5.35 -22.59
N VAL A 586 17.82 -6.62 -22.87
CA VAL A 586 16.93 -7.46 -22.06
C VAL A 586 17.60 -7.72 -20.71
N HIS A 587 16.85 -7.60 -19.61
CA HIS A 587 17.41 -7.82 -18.29
C HIS A 587 17.86 -9.29 -18.17
N PRO A 588 19.05 -9.58 -17.58
CA PRO A 588 19.55 -10.94 -17.45
C PRO A 588 18.56 -11.91 -16.79
N TYR A 589 17.70 -11.41 -15.90
CA TYR A 589 16.71 -12.21 -15.17
C TYR A 589 15.50 -12.55 -16.04
N GLU A 590 15.00 -11.61 -16.84
CA GLU A 590 13.92 -11.88 -17.80
C GLU A 590 14.37 -12.92 -18.81
N ARG A 591 15.63 -12.84 -19.23
CA ARG A 591 16.25 -13.84 -20.10
C ARG A 591 16.40 -15.20 -19.42
N ALA A 592 16.88 -15.24 -18.18
CA ALA A 592 17.02 -16.50 -17.43
C ALA A 592 15.65 -17.15 -17.21
N ALA A 593 14.63 -16.39 -16.81
CA ALA A 593 13.26 -16.86 -16.67
C ALA A 593 12.73 -17.44 -17.98
N ALA A 594 12.84 -16.70 -19.09
CA ALA A 594 12.38 -17.18 -20.40
C ALA A 594 13.09 -18.48 -20.84
N GLU A 595 14.40 -18.58 -20.66
CA GLU A 595 15.17 -19.79 -20.98
C GLU A 595 14.78 -20.97 -20.09
N ILE A 596 14.60 -20.76 -18.78
CA ILE A 596 14.20 -21.82 -17.85
C ILE A 596 12.76 -22.29 -18.13
N THR A 597 11.83 -21.36 -18.37
CA THR A 597 10.44 -21.68 -18.74
C THR A 597 10.37 -22.49 -20.02
N ALA A 598 11.24 -22.21 -21.00
CA ALA A 598 11.34 -23.02 -22.21
C ALA A 598 11.83 -24.45 -21.92
N LEU A 599 12.87 -24.62 -21.10
CA LEU A 599 13.38 -25.94 -20.68
C LEU A 599 12.35 -26.76 -19.88
N TRP A 600 11.53 -26.07 -19.08
CA TRP A 600 10.48 -26.70 -18.31
C TRP A 600 9.36 -27.23 -19.20
N ARG A 601 8.85 -26.39 -20.11
CA ARG A 601 7.76 -26.72 -21.04
C ARG A 601 8.15 -27.72 -22.13
N GLU A 602 9.42 -27.73 -22.55
CA GLU A 602 9.92 -28.58 -23.62
C GLU A 602 11.05 -29.49 -23.11
N PRO A 603 10.71 -30.72 -22.66
CA PRO A 603 11.69 -31.64 -22.07
C PRO A 603 12.86 -32.00 -22.99
N ALA A 604 12.65 -31.95 -24.31
CA ALA A 604 13.68 -32.22 -25.31
C ALA A 604 14.83 -31.19 -25.29
N LEU A 605 14.60 -30.00 -24.74
CA LEU A 605 15.63 -28.95 -24.61
C LEU A 605 16.47 -29.11 -23.34
N ARG A 606 16.11 -30.03 -22.42
CA ARG A 606 16.78 -30.19 -21.12
C ARG A 606 18.24 -30.65 -21.32
N PRO A 607 19.20 -30.14 -20.51
CA PRO A 607 20.59 -30.59 -20.58
C PRO A 607 20.74 -32.08 -20.28
N GLU A 608 21.63 -32.78 -20.98
CA GLU A 608 21.82 -34.23 -20.79
C GLU A 608 22.82 -34.59 -19.68
N GLY A 609 23.70 -33.65 -19.33
CA GLY A 609 24.74 -33.87 -18.32
C GLY A 609 24.20 -33.74 -16.89
N GLU A 610 25.02 -34.21 -15.95
CA GLU A 610 24.73 -34.19 -14.51
C GLU A 610 25.69 -33.23 -13.81
N HIS A 611 25.16 -32.38 -12.92
CA HIS A 611 25.99 -31.44 -12.17
C HIS A 611 26.58 -32.13 -10.94
N GLY A 612 27.91 -32.05 -10.78
CA GLY A 612 28.65 -32.73 -9.69
C GLY A 612 28.42 -32.19 -8.27
N GLY A 613 27.39 -31.36 -8.03
CA GLY A 613 26.80 -31.09 -6.72
C GLY A 613 27.65 -30.36 -5.67
N ARG A 614 28.80 -29.76 -6.01
CA ARG A 614 29.71 -29.12 -5.02
C ARG A 614 29.80 -27.60 -5.15
N ASP A 615 28.66 -26.91 -5.17
CA ASP A 615 28.65 -25.46 -5.03
C ASP A 615 28.65 -25.09 -3.53
N LEU A 616 29.62 -24.29 -3.11
CA LEU A 616 29.72 -23.82 -1.72
C LEU A 616 28.56 -22.87 -1.40
N PRO A 617 27.98 -22.89 -0.19
CA PRO A 617 26.99 -21.89 0.21
C PRO A 617 27.59 -20.47 0.19
N LEU A 618 26.74 -19.44 0.20
CA LEU A 618 27.17 -18.05 0.08
C LEU A 618 27.61 -17.42 1.42
N TRP A 619 27.11 -17.93 2.55
CA TRP A 619 27.41 -17.38 3.88
C TRP A 619 28.91 -17.20 4.22
N PRO A 620 29.87 -18.04 3.76
CA PRO A 620 31.29 -17.81 4.08
C PRO A 620 31.82 -16.50 3.47
N LEU A 621 31.30 -16.10 2.32
CA LEU A 621 31.65 -14.83 1.68
C LEU A 621 31.13 -13.64 2.51
N SER A 622 29.91 -13.76 3.03
CA SER A 622 29.29 -12.76 3.90
C SER A 622 30.07 -12.58 5.20
N VAL A 623 30.50 -13.68 5.82
CA VAL A 623 31.35 -13.65 7.03
C VAL A 623 32.68 -12.95 6.74
N LEU A 624 33.33 -13.28 5.62
CA LEU A 624 34.55 -12.60 5.20
C LEU A 624 34.33 -11.09 5.01
N LEU A 625 33.24 -10.71 4.34
CA LEU A 625 32.90 -9.30 4.11
C LEU A 625 32.62 -8.56 5.42
N ALA A 626 31.94 -9.21 6.37
CA ALA A 626 31.64 -8.67 7.69
C ALA A 626 32.92 -8.40 8.50
N VAL A 627 33.86 -9.34 8.47
CA VAL A 627 35.16 -9.20 9.15
C VAL A 627 35.97 -8.06 8.54
N VAL A 628 36.02 -7.97 7.20
CA VAL A 628 36.70 -6.87 6.51
C VAL A 628 36.04 -5.53 6.84
N TRP A 629 34.71 -5.45 6.86
CA TRP A 629 34.01 -4.21 7.16
C TRP A 629 34.19 -3.76 8.61
N ALA A 630 34.11 -4.69 9.56
CA ALA A 630 34.40 -4.40 10.97
C ALA A 630 35.83 -3.89 11.15
N ALA A 631 36.81 -4.50 10.45
CA ALA A 631 38.19 -4.02 10.46
C ALA A 631 38.31 -2.61 9.88
N VAL A 632 37.60 -2.27 8.79
CA VAL A 632 37.59 -0.91 8.22
C VAL A 632 37.00 0.10 9.20
N LEU A 633 35.88 -0.20 9.84
CA LEU A 633 35.25 0.70 10.82
C LEU A 633 36.12 0.94 12.07
N VAL A 634 36.95 -0.03 12.46
CA VAL A 634 37.80 0.05 13.65
C VAL A 634 39.19 0.65 13.34
N LEU A 635 39.79 0.30 12.21
CA LEU A 635 41.20 0.59 11.92
C LEU A 635 41.41 1.84 11.07
N VAL A 636 40.39 2.32 10.36
CA VAL A 636 40.49 3.55 9.58
C VAL A 636 40.06 4.69 10.51
N PRO A 637 40.99 5.49 11.07
CA PRO A 637 40.67 6.61 11.94
C PRO A 637 39.73 7.60 11.24
#